data_AF-A0A929H5I1-F1
#
_entry.id   AF-A0A929H5I1-F1
#
_cell.length_a   1.000
_cell.length_b   1.000
_cell.length_c   1.000
_cell.angle_alpha   90.00
_cell.angle_beta   90.00
_cell.angle_gamma   90.00
#
_symmetry.space_group_name_H-M   'P 1'
#
loop_
_entity.id
_entity.type
_entity.pdbx_description
1 polymer ?
#
loop_
_entity_poly.entity_id
_entity_poly.type
_entity_poly.pdbx_seq_one_letter_code
_entity_poly.pdbx_strand_id
1 'polypeptide(L)' 'MIQYIQAALENARYEIIDDEKPYYGEVPKLDGVWGGGNTLEECRQNLEEVIDKWVLVRLTKGLSTPQIDW' A
#
# COMPACT_ATOMS: atom_id res chain seq x y z
N MET A 1 10.85 -8.45 -5.40
CA MET A 1 9.41 -8.13 -5.26
C MET A 1 9.02 -7.99 -3.80
N ILE A 2 9.20 -9.04 -2.98
CA ILE A 2 8.91 -9.01 -1.54
C ILE A 2 9.60 -7.83 -0.83
N GLN A 3 10.89 -7.58 -1.09
CA GLN A 3 11.63 -6.44 -0.52
C GLN A 3 11.00 -5.08 -0.85
N TYR A 4 10.47 -4.90 -2.06
CA TYR A 4 9.82 -3.65 -2.47
C TYR A 4 8.49 -3.44 -1.73
N ILE A 5 7.70 -4.51 -1.58
CA ILE A 5 6.43 -4.47 -0.85
C ILE A 5 6.68 -4.16 0.62
N GLN A 6 7.68 -4.80 1.23
CA GLN A 6 8.09 -4.52 2.61
C GLN A 6 8.53 -3.07 2.80
N ALA A 7 9.42 -2.57 1.93
CA ALA A 7 9.86 -1.17 1.97
C ALA A 7 8.68 -0.20 1.79
N ALA A 8 7.71 -0.53 0.92
CA ALA A 8 6.49 0.27 0.76
C ALA A 8 5.64 0.29 2.04
N LEU A 9 5.45 -0.85 2.70
CA LEU A 9 4.72 -0.96 3.96
C LEU A 9 5.42 -0.23 5.10
N GLU A 10 6.76 -0.23 5.15
CA GLU A 10 7.54 0.54 6.13
C GLU A 10 7.39 2.06 5.94
N ASN A 11 7.13 2.49 4.70
CA ASN A 11 6.86 3.89 4.36
C ASN A 11 5.36 4.24 4.39
N ALA A 12 4.50 3.31 4.81
CA ALA A 12 3.06 3.55 4.86
C ALA A 12 2.68 4.52 5.98
N ARG A 13 1.64 5.32 5.74
CA ARG A 13 0.99 6.14 6.73
C ARG A 13 -0.35 5.53 7.08
N TYR A 14 -0.69 5.56 8.37
CA TYR A 14 -1.95 5.05 8.88
C TYR A 14 -2.68 6.15 9.64
N GLU A 15 -3.97 6.28 9.40
CA GLU A 15 -4.83 7.26 10.05
C GLU A 15 -6.16 6.62 10.45
N ILE A 16 -6.78 7.15 11.51
CA ILE A 16 -8.15 6.79 11.87
C ILE A 16 -9.08 7.83 11.27
N ILE A 17 -10.05 7.39 10.48
CA ILE A 17 -11.02 8.23 9.78
C ILE A 17 -12.46 7.90 10.22
N ASP A 18 -13.39 8.82 9.94
CA ASP A 18 -14.82 8.63 10.17
C ASP A 18 -15.44 7.88 8.98
N ASP A 19 -15.27 6.55 8.96
CA ASP A 19 -15.75 5.63 7.92
C ASP A 19 -16.19 4.28 8.55
N GLU A 20 -16.91 3.45 7.79
CA GLU A 20 -17.24 2.07 8.20
C GLU A 20 -15.97 1.26 8.50
N LYS A 21 -14.87 1.51 7.77
CA LYS A 21 -13.54 0.96 8.04
C LYS A 21 -12.64 2.07 8.60
N PRO A 22 -12.57 2.23 9.93
CA PRO A 22 -11.94 3.38 10.53
C PRO A 22 -10.43 3.45 10.31
N TYR A 23 -9.74 2.33 10.04
CA TYR A 23 -8.31 2.35 9.75
C TYR A 23 -8.07 2.54 8.26
N TYR A 24 -7.46 3.66 7.92
CA TYR A 24 -6.98 3.98 6.58
C TYR A 24 -5.46 3.84 6.53
N GLY A 25 -4.94 3.31 5.42
CA GLY A 25 -3.51 3.19 5.19
C GLY A 25 -3.16 3.53 3.75
N GLU A 26 -2.10 4.29 3.53
CA GLU A 26 -1.59 4.65 2.20
C GLU A 26 -0.07 4.60 2.15
N VAL A 27 0.48 4.52 0.94
CA VAL A 27 1.91 4.72 0.71
C VAL A 27 2.07 6.01 -0.10
N PRO A 28 2.50 7.14 0.49
CA PRO A 28 2.52 8.44 -0.20
C PRO A 28 3.36 8.48 -1.48
N LYS A 29 4.36 7.59 -1.61
CA LYS A 29 5.18 7.46 -2.83
C LYS A 29 4.48 6.70 -3.96
N LEU A 30 3.36 6.02 -3.68
CA LEU A 30 2.64 5.17 -4.63
C LEU A 30 1.25 5.74 -4.90
N ASP A 31 1.14 6.55 -5.96
CA ASP A 31 -0.12 7.20 -6.31
C ASP A 31 -1.27 6.19 -6.49
N GLY A 32 -2.37 6.46 -5.79
CA GLY A 32 -3.58 5.65 -5.82
C GLY A 32 -3.50 4.35 -5.03
N VAL A 33 -2.44 4.11 -4.25
CA VAL A 33 -2.30 2.94 -3.38
C VAL A 33 -2.75 3.27 -1.97
N TRP A 34 -3.88 2.71 -1.58
CA TRP A 34 -4.42 2.78 -0.24
C TRP A 34 -5.19 1.50 0.10
N GLY A 35 -5.38 1.27 1.39
CA GLY A 35 -6.15 0.17 1.95
C GLY A 35 -6.93 0.65 3.18
N GLY A 36 -7.94 -0.11 3.55
CA GLY A 36 -8.71 0.17 4.76
C GLY A 36 -9.09 -1.10 5.50
N GLY A 37 -9.39 -1.01 6.80
CA GLY A 37 -9.78 -2.15 7.63
C GLY A 37 -10.52 -1.75 8.89
N ASN A 38 -11.17 -2.72 9.52
CA ASN A 38 -11.79 -2.56 10.84
C ASN A 38 -10.74 -2.58 11.96
N THR A 39 -9.54 -3.08 11.67
CA THR A 39 -8.38 -3.08 12.55
C THR A 39 -7.14 -2.60 11.78
N LEU A 40 -6.12 -2.13 12.51
CA LEU A 40 -4.85 -1.75 11.90
C LEU A 40 -4.20 -2.92 11.14
N GLU A 41 -4.29 -4.14 11.69
CA GLU A 41 -3.71 -5.32 11.05
C GLU A 41 -4.46 -5.72 9.78
N GLU A 42 -5.80 -5.66 9.77
CA GLU A 42 -6.59 -5.85 8.55
C GLU A 42 -6.24 -4.79 7.49
N CYS A 43 -6.10 -3.53 7.90
CA CYS A 43 -5.68 -2.44 7.01
C CYS A 43 -4.30 -2.71 6.41
N ARG A 44 -3.33 -3.19 7.21
CA ARG A 44 -1.97 -3.52 6.77
C ARG A 44 -1.97 -4.67 5.75
N GLN A 45 -2.76 -5.72 6.00
CA GLN A 45 -2.91 -6.86 5.09
C GLN A 45 -3.56 -6.44 3.77
N ASN A 46 -4.62 -5.63 3.82
CA ASN A 46 -5.28 -5.10 2.63
C ASN A 46 -4.33 -4.19 1.83
N LEU A 47 -3.54 -3.36 2.51
CA LEU A 47 -2.55 -2.49 1.86
C LEU A 47 -1.45 -3.30 1.17
N GLU A 48 -0.96 -4.37 1.79
CA GLU A 48 0.01 -5.31 1.19
C GLU A 48 -0.50 -5.90 -0.12
N GLU A 49 -1.75 -6.39 -0.13
CA GLU A 49 -2.37 -6.93 -1.36
C GLU A 49 -2.52 -5.88 -2.47
N VAL A 50 -2.90 -4.65 -2.10
CA VAL A 50 -3.07 -3.57 -3.07
C VAL A 50 -1.72 -3.18 -3.69
N ILE A 51 -0.64 -3.12 -2.88
CA ILE A 51 0.71 -2.84 -3.38
C ILE A 51 1.14 -3.92 -4.38
N ASP A 52 0.96 -5.21 -4.05
CA ASP A 52 1.34 -6.32 -4.94
C ASP A 52 0.62 -6.24 -6.30
N LYS A 53 -0.71 -6.06 -6.27
CA LYS A 53 -1.52 -5.89 -7.49
C LYS A 53 -1.13 -4.65 -8.28
N TRP A 54 -0.85 -3.54 -7.61
CA TRP A 54 -0.42 -2.29 -8.25
C TRP A 54 0.94 -2.45 -8.95
N VAL A 55 1.90 -3.12 -8.32
CA VAL A 55 3.21 -3.43 -8.91
C VAL A 55 3.03 -4.33 -10.14
N LEU A 56 2.21 -5.37 -10.03
CA LEU A 56 1.93 -6.28 -11.15
C LEU A 56 1.34 -5.54 -12.37
N VAL A 57 0.38 -4.63 -12.15
CA VAL A 57 -0.21 -3.81 -13.23
C VAL A 57 0.84 -2.92 -13.89
N ARG A 58 1.76 -2.32 -13.12
CA ARG A 58 2.82 -1.49 -13.71
C ARG A 58 3.80 -2.29 -14.54
N LEU A 59 4.27 -3.42 -14.01
CA LEU A 59 5.19 -4.31 -14.72
C LEU A 59 4.57 -4.83 -16.03
N THR A 60 3.31 -5.28 -16.00
CA THR A 60 2.61 -5.79 -17.19
C THR A 60 2.36 -4.71 -18.25
N LYS A 61 2.25 -3.44 -17.84
CA LYS A 61 2.10 -2.29 -18.74
C LYS A 61 3.42 -1.61 -19.13
N GLY A 62 4.56 -2.12 -18.66
CA GLY A 62 5.87 -1.50 -18.90
C GLY A 62 6.03 -0.11 -18.26
N LEU A 63 5.28 0.17 -17.19
CA LEU A 63 5.36 1.41 -16.43
C LEU A 63 6.45 1.30 -15.37
N SER A 64 7.17 2.40 -15.12
CA SER A 64 8.17 2.46 -14.05
C SER A 64 7.50 2.40 -12.67
N THR A 65 8.17 1.76 -11.72
CA THR A 65 7.84 1.82 -10.29
C THR A 65 8.70 2.89 -9.61
N PRO A 66 8.14 3.75 -8.75
CA PRO A 66 8.91 4.68 -7.94
C PRO A 66 10.00 3.97 -7.14
N GLN A 67 11.15 4.60 -6.93
CA GLN A 67 12.16 4.03 -6.03
C GLN A 67 11.73 4.25 -4.57
N ILE A 68 11.75 3.17 -3.81
CA ILE A 68 11.60 3.18 -2.36
C ILE A 68 12.93 2.68 -1.80
N ASP A 69 13.48 3.42 -0.83
CA ASP A 69 14.73 3.06 -0.17
C ASP A 69 14.50 1.82 0.71
N TRP A 70 15.43 0.87 0.66
CA TRP A 70 15.39 -0.43 1.32
C TRP A 70 16.78 -0.81 1.83
#